data_AF-A0A2W4RT20-F1
#
_entry.id   AF-A0A2W4RT20-F1
#
_cell.length_a   1.000
_cell.length_b   1.000
_cell.length_c   1.000
_cell.angle_alpha   90.00
_cell.angle_beta   90.00
_cell.angle_gamma   90.00
#
_symmetry.space_group_name_H-M   'P 1'
#
loop_
_entity.id
_entity.type
_entity.pdbx_description
1 polymer ?
#
loop_
_entity_poly.entity_id
_entity_poly.type
_entity_poly.pdbx_seq_one_letter_code
_entity_poly.pdbx_strand_id
1 'polypeptide(L)'
;MQTGLISQALVIGSVEAAVYWTDEGLCALRQESSGGYVDCSRQASLLLDCPAEKRLVVDVSREQLEASITLWSRCQRLLIWLITGMDGTLSDDTRRLSLKLAENAWTEEIASFARARLLGCPLPSDADTAGAIRLADGLPHCLGMFQDLMAAAEYIESVSRKLKELVYFDYAGDAPPDDTYRALLDQGIVAAAVTLLAQGDGPGLDKLVKQFSGNHELLVVCPRLVDLLTFFVGWITNKYAHGNKIARFEANEVSDDDHETNRLTATLETAGSDIYYELIYKVNNASVTVLPPLEAFASRPLWSRWLLFQEKTGGSERLDFRQEAETSFKQLVKAGRVGKADNKSVADVDYITNSLLSDYSTIQQLEKAVKNGSRAVVKGFVKSLINKNIPELSSVRVIDLVTDFIFDYFG
;
A
#
# COMPACT_ATOMS: atom_id res chain seq x y z
N MET A 1 29.46 26.33 -29.57
CA MET A 1 28.81 25.93 -28.31
C MET A 1 29.15 24.47 -28.09
N GLN A 2 29.81 24.13 -26.99
CA GLN A 2 30.18 22.75 -26.69
C GLN A 2 28.92 21.90 -26.53
N THR A 3 28.76 20.92 -27.41
CA THR A 3 27.79 19.82 -27.32
C THR A 3 28.28 18.83 -26.26
N GLY A 4 28.42 19.29 -25.02
CA GLY A 4 28.72 18.43 -23.88
C GLY A 4 27.45 17.72 -23.42
N LEU A 5 27.55 16.40 -23.20
CA LEU A 5 26.48 15.64 -22.57
C LEU A 5 26.33 16.12 -21.12
N ILE A 6 25.12 16.46 -20.71
CA ILE A 6 24.81 16.84 -19.32
C ILE A 6 24.60 15.55 -18.55
N SER A 7 25.53 15.22 -17.66
CA SER A 7 25.50 13.99 -16.88
C SER A 7 24.29 13.93 -15.94
N GLN A 8 23.98 15.05 -15.28
CA GLN A 8 22.84 15.16 -14.36
C GLN A 8 22.23 16.57 -14.42
N ALA A 9 20.90 16.61 -14.47
CA ALA A 9 20.10 17.81 -14.40
C ALA A 9 18.88 17.60 -13.49
N LEU A 10 18.51 18.62 -12.75
CA LEU A 10 17.30 18.71 -11.95
C LEU A 10 16.31 19.65 -12.66
N VAL A 11 15.25 19.10 -13.23
CA VAL A 11 14.17 19.85 -13.87
C VAL A 11 13.12 20.23 -12.83
N ILE A 12 12.75 21.51 -12.81
CA ILE A 12 11.79 22.12 -11.88
C ILE A 12 10.62 22.68 -12.70
N GLY A 13 9.67 21.82 -13.02
CA GLY A 13 8.59 22.12 -13.97
C GLY A 13 7.75 23.33 -13.58
N SER A 14 7.42 23.51 -12.30
CA SER A 14 6.55 24.59 -11.84
C SER A 14 7.15 26.00 -11.96
N VAL A 15 8.47 26.11 -12.14
CA VAL A 15 9.17 27.38 -12.38
C VAL A 15 9.87 27.41 -13.74
N GLU A 16 9.62 26.40 -14.57
CA GLU A 16 10.12 26.27 -15.94
C GLU A 16 11.64 26.38 -16.03
N ALA A 17 12.34 25.76 -15.08
CA ALA A 17 13.79 25.83 -14.99
C ALA A 17 14.44 24.45 -14.84
N ALA A 18 15.74 24.39 -15.09
CA ALA A 18 16.58 23.28 -14.70
C ALA A 18 17.91 23.76 -14.12
N VAL A 19 18.45 23.00 -13.19
CA VAL A 19 19.81 23.16 -12.64
C VAL A 19 20.61 21.95 -13.05
N TYR A 20 21.81 22.12 -13.60
CA TYR A 20 22.61 21.01 -14.10
C TYR A 20 24.10 21.24 -13.89
N TRP A 21 24.88 20.16 -13.90
CA TRP A 21 26.32 20.21 -13.70
C TRP A 21 27.07 20.08 -15.01
N THR A 22 28.13 20.88 -15.14
CA THR A 22 29.12 20.80 -16.22
C THR A 22 30.52 20.72 -15.62
N ASP A 23 31.52 20.44 -16.45
CA ASP A 23 32.93 20.48 -16.03
C ASP A 23 33.35 21.86 -15.48
N GLU A 24 32.67 22.92 -15.91
CA GLU A 24 32.95 24.31 -15.50
C GLU A 24 32.18 24.72 -14.22
N GLY A 25 31.26 23.88 -13.75
CA GLY A 25 30.50 24.08 -12.51
C GLY A 25 28.99 23.95 -12.68
N LEU A 26 28.28 24.52 -11.70
CA LEU A 26 26.81 24.51 -11.64
C LEU A 26 26.21 25.54 -12.60
N CYS A 27 25.36 25.07 -13.50
CA CYS A 27 24.63 25.89 -14.46
C CYS A 27 23.13 25.83 -14.18
N ALA A 28 22.40 26.84 -14.66
CA ALA A 28 20.94 26.81 -14.66
C ALA A 28 20.36 27.45 -15.91
N LEU A 29 19.25 26.90 -16.36
CA LEU A 29 18.51 27.34 -17.53
C LEU A 29 17.05 27.56 -17.16
N ARG A 30 16.42 28.60 -17.70
CA ARG A 30 14.99 28.86 -17.52
C ARG A 30 14.30 29.19 -18.84
N GLN A 31 13.09 28.68 -19.02
CA GLN A 31 12.24 29.00 -20.15
C GLN A 31 11.65 30.41 -20.02
N GLU A 32 11.73 31.19 -21.10
CA GLU A 32 11.08 32.50 -21.20
C GLU A 32 9.66 32.39 -21.78
N SER A 33 8.82 33.36 -21.43
CA SER A 33 7.46 33.49 -21.97
C SER A 33 7.41 33.70 -23.49
N SER A 34 8.51 34.19 -24.08
CA SER A 34 8.68 34.44 -25.52
C SER A 34 8.96 33.17 -26.33
N GLY A 35 9.20 32.01 -25.69
CA GLY A 35 9.59 30.79 -26.38
C GLY A 35 11.09 30.71 -26.65
N GLY A 36 11.89 30.80 -25.59
CA GLY A 36 13.34 30.66 -25.60
C GLY A 36 13.87 30.26 -24.22
N TYR A 37 15.19 30.17 -24.08
CA TYR A 37 15.83 29.84 -22.80
C TYR A 37 16.91 30.84 -22.41
N VAL A 38 16.92 31.22 -21.14
CA VAL A 38 17.93 32.10 -20.55
C VAL A 38 18.81 31.36 -19.58
N ASP A 39 20.10 31.71 -19.62
CA ASP A 39 21.04 31.33 -18.58
C ASP A 39 20.71 32.09 -17.29
N CYS A 40 20.37 31.32 -16.26
CA CYS A 40 20.10 31.82 -14.92
C CYS A 40 21.03 31.20 -13.88
N SER A 41 22.24 30.79 -14.27
CA SER A 41 23.22 30.10 -13.40
C SER A 41 23.54 30.87 -12.11
N ARG A 42 23.45 32.21 -12.13
CA ARG A 42 23.59 33.06 -10.93
C ARG A 42 22.50 32.85 -9.87
N GLN A 43 21.38 32.23 -10.25
CA GLN A 43 20.22 31.93 -9.41
C GLN A 43 20.11 30.44 -9.10
N ALA A 44 21.10 29.62 -9.48
CA ALA A 44 21.05 28.17 -9.33
C ALA A 44 20.83 27.74 -7.87
N SER A 45 21.46 28.41 -6.89
CA SER A 45 21.23 28.14 -5.46
C SER A 45 19.77 28.36 -5.06
N LEU A 46 19.14 29.46 -5.49
CA LEU A 46 17.74 29.75 -5.21
C LEU A 46 16.80 28.70 -5.83
N LEU A 47 17.15 28.18 -7.01
CA LEU A 47 16.40 27.10 -7.66
C LEU A 47 16.56 25.77 -6.92
N LEU A 48 17.76 25.48 -6.41
CA LEU A 48 18.01 24.30 -5.58
C LEU A 48 17.26 24.38 -4.23
N ASP A 49 17.22 25.56 -3.63
CA ASP A 49 16.52 25.81 -2.36
C ASP A 49 15.01 25.96 -2.51
N CYS A 50 14.51 26.12 -3.74
CA CYS A 50 13.09 26.23 -4.02
C CYS A 50 12.35 24.97 -3.55
N PRO A 51 11.21 25.08 -2.85
CA PRO A 51 10.44 23.91 -2.40
C PRO A 51 9.72 23.17 -3.53
N ALA A 52 9.79 23.70 -4.76
CA ALA A 52 9.22 23.06 -5.93
C ALA A 52 9.81 21.66 -6.17
N GLU A 53 8.97 20.79 -6.72
CA GLU A 53 9.34 19.43 -7.08
C GLU A 53 10.46 19.44 -8.14
N LYS A 54 11.50 18.65 -7.89
CA LYS A 54 12.66 18.50 -8.76
C LYS A 54 12.68 17.08 -9.32
N ARG A 55 12.88 16.95 -10.62
CA ARG A 55 13.07 15.66 -11.28
C ARG A 55 14.49 15.53 -11.79
N LEU A 56 15.13 14.42 -11.43
CA LEU A 56 16.44 14.08 -11.98
C LEU A 56 16.27 13.57 -13.41
N VAL A 57 17.08 14.12 -14.30
CA VAL A 57 17.26 13.69 -15.68
C VAL A 57 18.77 13.47 -15.86
N VAL A 58 19.16 12.34 -16.43
CA VAL A 58 20.57 11.93 -16.55
C VAL A 58 20.94 11.72 -18.01
N ASP A 59 22.21 11.95 -18.32
CA ASP A 59 22.82 11.69 -19.63
C ASP A 59 22.05 12.30 -20.81
N VAL A 60 21.73 13.59 -20.71
CA VAL A 60 20.93 14.33 -21.70
C VAL A 60 21.74 15.39 -22.45
N SER A 61 21.37 15.64 -23.71
CA SER A 61 21.80 16.83 -24.42
C SER A 61 21.08 18.08 -23.89
N ARG A 62 21.59 19.25 -24.25
CA ARG A 62 20.92 20.53 -23.92
C ARG A 62 19.52 20.60 -24.52
N GLU A 63 19.34 20.18 -25.76
CA GLU A 63 18.04 20.17 -26.44
C GLU A 63 17.05 19.21 -25.75
N GLN A 64 17.53 18.06 -25.27
CA GLN A 64 16.73 17.12 -24.49
C GLN A 64 16.36 17.70 -23.12
N LEU A 65 17.26 18.45 -22.49
CA LEU A 65 16.97 19.16 -21.24
C LEU A 65 15.91 20.25 -21.45
N GLU A 66 16.02 21.04 -22.51
CA GLU A 66 15.04 22.05 -22.91
C GLU A 66 13.66 21.41 -23.17
N ALA A 67 13.61 20.32 -23.94
CA ALA A 67 12.38 19.56 -24.16
C ALA A 67 11.77 19.05 -22.84
N SER A 68 12.61 18.57 -21.91
CA SER A 68 12.18 18.11 -20.59
C SER A 68 11.59 19.25 -19.74
N ILE A 69 12.20 20.44 -19.74
CA ILE A 69 11.66 21.62 -19.05
C ILE A 69 10.26 21.95 -19.59
N THR A 70 10.11 22.00 -20.90
CA THR A 70 8.82 22.31 -21.54
C THR A 70 7.77 21.27 -21.19
N LEU A 71 8.09 19.98 -21.32
CA LEU A 71 7.16 18.89 -21.00
C LEU A 71 6.70 18.98 -19.54
N TRP A 72 7.65 19.06 -18.60
CA TRP A 72 7.33 19.06 -17.18
C TRP A 72 6.62 20.34 -16.73
N SER A 73 6.92 21.50 -17.33
CA SER A 73 6.13 22.72 -17.13
C SER A 73 4.67 22.51 -17.51
N ARG A 74 4.41 21.95 -18.70
CA ARG A 74 3.05 21.70 -19.17
C ARG A 74 2.30 20.69 -18.29
N CYS A 75 2.97 19.62 -17.86
CA CYS A 75 2.45 18.64 -16.91
C CYS A 75 2.00 19.30 -15.59
N GLN A 76 2.87 20.12 -14.99
CA GLN A 76 2.55 20.81 -13.74
C GLN A 76 1.45 21.86 -13.91
N ARG A 77 1.43 22.60 -15.03
CA ARG A 77 0.36 23.58 -15.33
C ARG A 77 -1.00 22.91 -15.47
N LEU A 78 -1.09 21.79 -16.21
CA LEU A 78 -2.34 21.06 -16.34
C LEU A 78 -2.86 20.62 -14.98
N LEU A 79 -2.00 20.02 -14.15
CA LEU A 79 -2.36 19.61 -12.79
C LEU A 79 -2.85 20.79 -11.95
N ILE A 80 -2.13 21.92 -11.95
CA ILE A 80 -2.52 23.13 -11.22
C ILE A 80 -3.88 23.64 -11.68
N TRP A 81 -4.15 23.67 -12.99
CA TRP A 81 -5.42 24.15 -13.51
C TRP A 81 -6.60 23.27 -13.12
N LEU A 82 -6.40 21.94 -13.09
CA LEU A 82 -7.41 20.99 -12.62
C LEU A 82 -7.66 21.13 -11.11
N ILE A 83 -6.60 21.28 -10.30
CA ILE A 83 -6.72 21.54 -8.85
C ILE A 83 -7.47 22.85 -8.60
N THR A 84 -7.13 23.91 -9.35
CA THR A 84 -7.80 25.21 -9.28
C THR A 84 -9.30 25.08 -9.61
N GLY A 85 -9.66 24.17 -10.52
CA GLY A 85 -11.07 23.86 -10.81
C GLY A 85 -11.84 23.30 -9.61
N MET A 86 -11.17 22.62 -8.68
CA MET A 86 -11.74 22.05 -7.46
C MET A 86 -11.66 22.99 -6.25
N ASP A 87 -11.01 24.15 -6.37
CA ASP A 87 -10.87 25.09 -5.26
C ASP A 87 -12.18 25.87 -5.04
N GLY A 88 -12.94 25.45 -4.03
CA GLY A 88 -14.21 26.06 -3.64
C GLY A 88 -14.09 27.48 -3.06
N THR A 89 -12.88 27.96 -2.78
CA THR A 89 -12.65 29.33 -2.28
C THR A 89 -12.57 30.35 -3.41
N LEU A 90 -12.36 29.90 -4.65
CA LEU A 90 -12.31 30.74 -5.85
C LEU A 90 -13.70 30.95 -6.44
N SER A 91 -13.87 32.05 -7.18
CA SER A 91 -15.11 32.29 -7.92
C SER A 91 -15.30 31.27 -9.05
N ASP A 92 -16.56 30.95 -9.36
CA ASP A 92 -16.91 30.06 -10.46
C ASP A 92 -16.30 30.51 -11.81
N ASP A 93 -16.17 31.83 -12.04
CA ASP A 93 -15.52 32.37 -13.24
C ASP A 93 -14.03 32.04 -13.33
N THR A 94 -13.29 32.18 -12.22
CA THR A 94 -11.86 31.84 -12.16
C THR A 94 -11.65 30.34 -12.32
N ARG A 95 -12.45 29.54 -11.61
CA ARG A 95 -12.42 28.07 -11.72
C ARG A 95 -12.71 27.63 -13.15
N ARG A 96 -13.74 28.18 -13.78
CA ARG A 96 -14.12 27.85 -15.16
C ARG A 96 -13.08 28.31 -16.18
N LEU A 97 -12.45 29.47 -15.99
CA LEU A 97 -11.34 29.91 -16.83
C LEU A 97 -10.17 28.93 -16.75
N SER A 98 -9.82 28.48 -15.54
CA SER A 98 -8.77 27.48 -15.33
C SER A 98 -9.07 26.18 -16.06
N LEU A 99 -10.31 25.67 -15.96
CA LEU A 99 -10.71 24.45 -16.68
C LEU A 99 -10.65 24.62 -18.20
N LYS A 100 -11.00 25.80 -18.74
CA LYS A 100 -10.82 26.08 -20.18
C LYS A 100 -9.35 26.05 -20.60
N LEU A 101 -8.44 26.54 -19.74
CA LEU A 101 -7.00 26.46 -20.01
C LEU A 101 -6.50 25.01 -19.97
N ALA A 102 -6.96 24.22 -19.00
CA ALA A 102 -6.68 22.79 -18.91
C ALA A 102 -7.15 22.04 -20.17
N GLU A 103 -8.39 22.26 -20.58
CA GLU A 103 -8.98 21.64 -21.77
C GLU A 103 -8.17 21.97 -23.04
N ASN A 104 -7.75 23.22 -23.21
CA ASN A 104 -6.98 23.66 -24.37
C ASN A 104 -5.53 23.12 -24.38
N ALA A 105 -4.96 22.84 -23.21
CA ALA A 105 -3.59 22.35 -23.08
C ALA A 105 -3.48 20.82 -23.13
N TRP A 106 -4.62 20.12 -23.19
CA TRP A 106 -4.71 18.68 -23.06
C TRP A 106 -3.97 17.94 -24.18
N THR A 107 -3.09 17.03 -23.79
CA THR A 107 -2.54 15.98 -24.65
C THR A 107 -2.46 14.70 -23.82
N GLU A 108 -2.49 13.54 -24.47
CA GLU A 108 -2.46 12.25 -23.76
C GLU A 108 -1.25 12.12 -22.82
N GLU A 109 -0.07 12.53 -23.30
CA GLU A 109 1.17 12.52 -22.54
C GLU A 109 1.07 13.36 -21.25
N ILE A 110 0.58 14.60 -21.35
CA ILE A 110 0.48 15.54 -20.21
C ILE A 110 -0.66 15.13 -19.27
N ALA A 111 -1.77 14.67 -19.85
CA ALA A 111 -2.94 14.22 -19.10
C ALA A 111 -2.63 12.99 -18.25
N SER A 112 -1.80 12.05 -18.75
CA SER A 112 -1.40 10.87 -18.01
C SER A 112 -0.75 11.23 -16.66
N PHE A 113 0.10 12.25 -16.64
CA PHE A 113 0.73 12.78 -15.42
C PHE A 113 -0.30 13.38 -14.46
N ALA A 114 -1.17 14.26 -14.95
CA ALA A 114 -2.18 14.90 -14.11
C ALA A 114 -3.14 13.86 -13.52
N ARG A 115 -3.55 12.87 -14.32
CA ARG A 115 -4.35 11.72 -13.91
C ARG A 115 -3.67 10.92 -12.82
N ALA A 116 -2.40 10.57 -13.02
CA ALA A 116 -1.60 9.81 -12.07
C ALA A 116 -1.55 10.49 -10.70
N ARG A 117 -1.40 11.82 -10.68
CA ARG A 117 -1.35 12.61 -9.44
C ARG A 117 -2.71 12.77 -8.78
N LEU A 118 -3.75 13.13 -9.51
CA LEU A 118 -5.09 13.34 -8.95
C LEU A 118 -5.69 12.05 -8.40
N LEU A 119 -5.50 10.91 -9.07
CA LEU A 119 -5.99 9.60 -8.61
C LEU A 119 -5.01 8.88 -7.69
N GLY A 120 -3.77 9.37 -7.58
CA GLY A 120 -2.73 8.78 -6.74
C GLY A 120 -2.60 9.43 -5.37
N CYS A 121 -3.11 10.65 -5.20
CA CYS A 121 -3.01 11.43 -3.97
C CYS A 121 -4.40 11.65 -3.36
N PRO A 122 -4.57 11.44 -2.04
CA PRO A 122 -5.82 11.79 -1.36
C PRO A 122 -6.17 13.25 -1.63
N LEU A 123 -7.45 13.51 -1.93
CA LEU A 123 -7.92 14.87 -2.09
C LEU A 123 -7.96 15.58 -0.73
N PRO A 124 -7.65 16.89 -0.70
CA PRO A 124 -7.94 17.73 0.46
C PRO A 124 -9.43 17.66 0.83
N SER A 125 -9.73 17.75 2.13
CA SER A 125 -11.12 17.68 2.63
C SER A 125 -12.02 18.82 2.14
N ASP A 126 -11.42 19.92 1.69
CA ASP A 126 -12.07 21.11 1.15
C ASP A 126 -12.14 21.13 -0.38
N ALA A 127 -11.70 20.07 -1.07
CA ALA A 127 -11.81 19.97 -2.51
C ALA A 127 -13.28 19.84 -2.96
N ASP A 128 -13.75 20.78 -3.78
CA ASP A 128 -15.10 20.82 -4.34
C ASP A 128 -15.17 20.13 -5.71
N THR A 129 -15.05 18.79 -5.70
CA THR A 129 -15.12 17.96 -6.90
C THR A 129 -16.49 18.06 -7.59
N ALA A 130 -17.58 18.19 -6.81
CA ALA A 130 -18.93 18.31 -7.36
C ALA A 130 -19.13 19.62 -8.13
N GLY A 131 -18.65 20.74 -7.59
CA GLY A 131 -18.62 22.02 -8.30
C GLY A 131 -17.70 21.99 -9.52
N ALA A 132 -16.55 21.31 -9.43
CA ALA A 132 -15.65 21.14 -10.58
C ALA A 132 -16.33 20.40 -11.74
N ILE A 133 -17.06 19.31 -11.46
CA ILE A 133 -17.86 18.57 -12.46
C ILE A 133 -18.90 19.49 -13.11
N ARG A 134 -19.63 20.28 -12.31
CA ARG A 134 -20.63 21.22 -12.82
C ARG A 134 -19.99 22.27 -13.75
N LEU A 135 -18.84 22.81 -13.37
CA LEU A 135 -18.15 23.86 -14.13
C LEU A 135 -17.43 23.32 -15.37
N ALA A 136 -17.10 22.03 -15.39
CA ALA A 136 -16.51 21.33 -16.53
C ALA A 136 -17.55 20.97 -17.61
N ASP A 137 -18.82 21.34 -17.45
CA ASP A 137 -19.83 21.13 -18.50
C ASP A 137 -19.41 21.83 -19.81
N GLY A 138 -19.40 21.05 -20.90
CA GLY A 138 -18.86 21.44 -22.20
C GLY A 138 -17.34 21.33 -22.37
N LEU A 139 -16.60 20.80 -21.37
CA LEU A 139 -15.16 20.54 -21.39
C LEU A 139 -14.90 19.03 -21.19
N PRO A 140 -15.00 18.21 -22.25
CA PRO A 140 -15.11 16.75 -22.13
C PRO A 140 -13.93 16.08 -21.42
N HIS A 141 -12.70 16.54 -21.62
CA HIS A 141 -11.55 15.93 -20.97
C HIS A 141 -11.51 16.24 -19.47
N CYS A 142 -11.73 17.50 -19.11
CA CYS A 142 -11.82 17.90 -17.70
C CYS A 142 -12.98 17.21 -16.99
N LEU A 143 -14.14 17.13 -17.63
CA LEU A 143 -15.32 16.47 -17.08
C LEU A 143 -15.05 14.99 -16.81
N GLY A 144 -14.49 14.28 -17.78
CA GLY A 144 -14.11 12.87 -17.62
C GLY A 144 -13.12 12.65 -16.48
N MET A 145 -12.11 13.52 -16.35
CA MET A 145 -11.13 13.44 -15.26
C MET A 145 -11.78 13.57 -13.87
N PHE A 146 -12.70 14.53 -13.70
CA PHE A 146 -13.36 14.71 -12.41
C PHE A 146 -14.39 13.62 -12.11
N GLN A 147 -15.03 13.05 -13.13
CA GLN A 147 -15.90 11.89 -12.97
C GLN A 147 -15.11 10.64 -12.54
N ASP A 148 -13.97 10.37 -13.17
CA ASP A 148 -13.03 9.32 -12.75
C ASP A 148 -12.59 9.53 -11.30
N LEU A 149 -12.22 10.76 -10.96
CA LEU A 149 -11.78 11.13 -9.62
C LEU A 149 -12.87 10.91 -8.57
N MET A 150 -14.10 11.33 -8.85
CA MET A 150 -15.24 11.14 -7.95
C MET A 150 -15.57 9.65 -7.77
N ALA A 151 -15.51 8.85 -8.84
CA ALA A 151 -15.78 7.41 -8.79
C ALA A 151 -14.70 6.64 -7.99
N ALA A 152 -13.44 7.09 -8.06
CA ALA A 152 -12.33 6.43 -7.40
C ALA A 152 -12.05 6.94 -5.97
N ALA A 153 -12.67 8.05 -5.55
CA ALA A 153 -12.30 8.82 -4.35
C ALA A 153 -12.16 7.98 -3.07
N GLU A 154 -13.07 7.03 -2.84
CA GLU A 154 -13.08 6.19 -1.63
C GLU A 154 -11.88 5.23 -1.53
N TYR A 155 -11.22 4.93 -2.65
CA TYR A 155 -10.09 3.99 -2.70
C TYR A 155 -8.74 4.70 -2.56
N ILE A 156 -8.65 5.95 -3.00
CA ILE A 156 -7.37 6.67 -3.19
C ILE A 156 -6.51 6.67 -1.93
N GLU A 157 -7.06 7.09 -0.80
CA GLU A 157 -6.27 7.21 0.44
C GLU A 157 -5.70 5.88 0.91
N SER A 158 -6.55 4.86 0.95
CA SER A 158 -6.18 3.54 1.43
C SER A 158 -5.14 2.86 0.53
N VAL A 159 -5.32 2.96 -0.79
CA VAL A 159 -4.41 2.36 -1.78
C VAL A 159 -3.08 3.12 -1.83
N SER A 160 -3.11 4.45 -1.88
CA SER A 160 -1.94 5.33 -1.87
C SER A 160 -1.08 5.11 -0.62
N ARG A 161 -1.72 5.08 0.56
CA ARG A 161 -1.06 4.78 1.83
C ARG A 161 -0.39 3.40 1.81
N LYS A 162 -1.06 2.37 1.28
CA LYS A 162 -0.46 1.03 1.26
C LYS A 162 0.79 0.98 0.39
N LEU A 163 0.76 1.61 -0.78
CA LEU A 163 1.95 1.69 -1.63
C LEU A 163 3.09 2.38 -0.90
N LYS A 164 2.80 3.50 -0.23
CA LYS A 164 3.77 4.23 0.58
C LYS A 164 4.35 3.35 1.70
N GLU A 165 3.52 2.62 2.45
CA GLU A 165 4.00 1.70 3.49
C GLU A 165 4.97 0.64 2.93
N LEU A 166 4.61 0.04 1.78
CA LEU A 166 5.46 -0.96 1.13
C LEU A 166 6.83 -0.38 0.75
N VAL A 167 6.85 0.83 0.17
CA VAL A 167 8.09 1.50 -0.24
C VAL A 167 8.97 1.87 0.95
N TYR A 168 8.40 2.33 2.07
CA TYR A 168 9.18 2.83 3.20
C TYR A 168 9.60 1.75 4.20
N PHE A 169 8.81 0.68 4.36
CA PHE A 169 9.03 -0.29 5.43
C PHE A 169 9.37 -1.69 4.92
N ASP A 170 8.80 -2.10 3.78
CA ASP A 170 8.94 -3.46 3.28
C ASP A 170 9.97 -3.57 2.14
N TYR A 171 10.40 -2.43 1.59
CA TYR A 171 11.32 -2.34 0.46
C TYR A 171 12.60 -1.59 0.80
N ALA A 172 13.72 -2.31 0.88
CA ALA A 172 15.05 -1.71 0.92
C ALA A 172 15.58 -1.55 -0.52
N GLY A 173 15.40 -0.37 -1.10
CA GLY A 173 15.98 0.01 -2.38
C GLY A 173 17.24 0.87 -2.22
N ASP A 174 18.03 0.96 -3.29
CA ASP A 174 19.20 1.86 -3.33
C ASP A 174 18.79 3.33 -3.48
N ALA A 175 17.62 3.59 -4.07
CA ALA A 175 17.05 4.93 -4.21
C ALA A 175 16.32 5.36 -2.91
N PRO A 176 16.33 6.66 -2.58
CA PRO A 176 15.54 7.19 -1.46
C PRO A 176 14.05 6.79 -1.57
N PRO A 177 13.40 6.36 -0.47
CA PRO A 177 12.00 5.93 -0.49
C PRO A 177 11.03 6.98 -1.08
N ASP A 178 11.28 8.26 -0.81
CA ASP A 178 10.51 9.38 -1.36
C ASP A 178 10.53 9.40 -2.90
N ASP A 179 11.71 9.18 -3.49
CA ASP A 179 11.90 9.23 -4.94
C ASP A 179 11.30 7.99 -5.61
N THR A 180 11.48 6.81 -4.98
CA THR A 180 10.84 5.56 -5.41
C THR A 180 9.31 5.69 -5.38
N TYR A 181 8.74 6.18 -4.28
CA TYR A 181 7.30 6.36 -4.15
C TYR A 181 6.76 7.35 -5.19
N ARG A 182 7.43 8.49 -5.40
CA ARG A 182 7.04 9.46 -6.43
C ARG A 182 7.12 8.87 -7.84
N ALA A 183 8.18 8.14 -8.17
CA ALA A 183 8.30 7.51 -9.49
C ALA A 183 7.14 6.52 -9.74
N LEU A 184 6.79 5.69 -8.75
CA LEU A 184 5.66 4.76 -8.85
C LEU A 184 4.31 5.49 -9.00
N LEU A 185 4.15 6.60 -8.26
CA LEU A 185 2.98 7.47 -8.33
C LEU A 185 2.84 8.10 -9.72
N ASP A 186 3.92 8.69 -10.24
CA ASP A 186 3.97 9.40 -11.52
C ASP A 186 3.67 8.52 -12.72
N GLN A 187 4.10 7.26 -12.64
CA GLN A 187 3.79 6.26 -13.67
C GLN A 187 2.34 5.78 -13.58
N GLY A 188 1.56 6.24 -12.59
CA GLY A 188 0.13 5.99 -12.50
C GLY A 188 -0.22 4.63 -11.93
N ILE A 189 0.66 3.98 -11.16
CA ILE A 189 0.37 2.66 -10.56
C ILE A 189 -0.84 2.74 -9.62
N VAL A 190 -0.87 3.73 -8.73
CA VAL A 190 -2.02 3.95 -7.84
C VAL A 190 -3.26 4.31 -8.66
N ALA A 191 -3.11 5.23 -9.61
CA ALA A 191 -4.21 5.68 -10.46
C ALA A 191 -4.86 4.53 -11.25
N ALA A 192 -4.07 3.61 -11.80
CA ALA A 192 -4.56 2.44 -12.49
C ALA A 192 -5.31 1.49 -11.54
N ALA A 193 -4.75 1.24 -10.35
CA ALA A 193 -5.37 0.38 -9.35
C ALA A 193 -6.72 0.92 -8.85
N VAL A 194 -6.80 2.20 -8.50
CA VAL A 194 -8.06 2.79 -8.00
C VAL A 194 -9.13 2.88 -9.09
N THR A 195 -8.73 3.07 -10.35
CA THR A 195 -9.67 3.04 -11.49
C THR A 195 -10.26 1.65 -11.68
N LEU A 196 -9.43 0.60 -11.62
CA LEU A 196 -9.91 -0.78 -11.72
C LEU A 196 -10.85 -1.15 -10.57
N LEU A 197 -10.55 -0.68 -9.35
CA LEU A 197 -11.43 -0.82 -8.19
C LEU A 197 -12.78 -0.13 -8.41
N ALA A 198 -12.77 1.14 -8.84
CA ALA A 198 -13.99 1.90 -9.13
C ALA A 198 -14.85 1.26 -10.23
N GLN A 199 -14.22 0.55 -11.17
CA GLN A 199 -14.89 -0.20 -12.24
C GLN A 199 -15.33 -1.61 -11.83
N GLY A 200 -14.94 -2.09 -10.65
CA GLY A 200 -15.17 -3.47 -10.22
C GLY A 200 -14.38 -4.52 -11.02
N ASP A 201 -13.32 -4.12 -11.74
CA ASP A 201 -12.50 -5.01 -12.57
C ASP A 201 -11.39 -5.68 -11.74
N GLY A 202 -11.79 -6.64 -10.91
CA GLY A 202 -10.87 -7.51 -10.16
C GLY A 202 -9.83 -8.21 -11.06
N PRO A 203 -10.22 -8.84 -12.18
CA PRO A 203 -9.27 -9.46 -13.12
C PRO A 203 -8.26 -8.48 -13.73
N GLY A 204 -8.63 -7.20 -13.87
CA GLY A 204 -7.72 -6.14 -14.30
C GLY A 204 -6.59 -5.87 -13.31
N LEU A 205 -6.85 -6.01 -11.99
CA LEU A 205 -5.82 -5.81 -10.95
C LEU A 205 -4.65 -6.78 -11.11
N ASP A 206 -4.92 -8.05 -11.44
CA ASP A 206 -3.89 -9.07 -11.66
C ASP A 206 -3.00 -8.77 -12.88
N LYS A 207 -3.49 -7.94 -13.81
CA LYS A 207 -2.73 -7.51 -15.00
C LYS A 207 -1.81 -6.31 -14.72
N LEU A 208 -2.00 -5.57 -13.63
CA LEU A 208 -1.17 -4.40 -13.30
C LEU A 208 0.31 -4.76 -13.17
N VAL A 209 0.62 -5.90 -12.54
CA VAL A 209 2.01 -6.35 -12.39
C VAL A 209 2.65 -6.50 -13.77
N LYS A 210 1.96 -7.12 -14.72
CA LYS A 210 2.46 -7.30 -16.09
C LYS A 210 2.60 -5.96 -16.82
N GLN A 211 1.63 -5.07 -16.68
CA GLN A 211 1.62 -3.76 -17.33
C GLN A 211 2.85 -2.93 -16.95
N PHE A 212 3.23 -2.92 -15.67
CA PHE A 212 4.33 -2.08 -15.18
C PHE A 212 5.67 -2.79 -15.06
N SER A 213 5.72 -4.13 -15.07
CA SER A 213 6.95 -4.92 -14.91
C SER A 213 8.07 -4.62 -15.91
N GLY A 214 7.74 -4.11 -17.10
CA GLY A 214 8.70 -3.79 -18.16
C GLY A 214 9.14 -2.32 -18.19
N ASN A 215 8.67 -1.49 -17.26
CA ASN A 215 8.98 -0.06 -17.27
C ASN A 215 10.44 0.16 -16.83
N HIS A 216 11.29 0.54 -17.78
CA HIS A 216 12.73 0.68 -17.53
C HIS A 216 13.03 1.80 -16.52
N GLU A 217 12.32 2.92 -16.58
CA GLU A 217 12.50 4.04 -15.64
C GLU A 217 12.19 3.61 -14.21
N LEU A 218 11.11 2.85 -14.02
CA LEU A 218 10.78 2.30 -12.71
C LEU A 218 11.77 1.25 -12.24
N LEU A 219 12.32 0.43 -13.13
CA LEU A 219 13.31 -0.59 -12.76
C LEU A 219 14.64 0.02 -12.31
N VAL A 220 15.00 1.21 -12.82
CA VAL A 220 16.17 1.95 -12.35
C VAL A 220 16.00 2.39 -10.90
N VAL A 221 14.82 2.92 -10.53
CA VAL A 221 14.55 3.43 -9.17
C VAL A 221 14.11 2.31 -8.23
N CYS A 222 13.49 1.26 -8.75
CA CYS A 222 12.93 0.12 -8.03
C CYS A 222 13.33 -1.21 -8.72
N PRO A 223 14.55 -1.72 -8.51
CA PRO A 223 15.03 -2.94 -9.20
C PRO A 223 14.18 -4.20 -8.96
N ARG A 224 13.47 -4.28 -7.82
CA ARG A 224 12.54 -5.35 -7.47
C ARG A 224 11.07 -4.92 -7.62
N LEU A 225 10.79 -4.09 -8.63
CA LEU A 225 9.46 -3.58 -8.96
C LEU A 225 8.39 -4.68 -8.99
N VAL A 226 8.70 -5.84 -9.60
CA VAL A 226 7.75 -6.95 -9.74
C VAL A 226 7.30 -7.50 -8.39
N ASP A 227 8.23 -7.67 -7.44
CA ASP A 227 7.91 -8.15 -6.09
C ASP A 227 7.02 -7.14 -5.37
N LEU A 228 7.39 -5.86 -5.39
CA LEU A 228 6.64 -4.77 -4.77
C LEU A 228 5.22 -4.70 -5.33
N LEU A 229 5.08 -4.74 -6.66
CA LEU A 229 3.78 -4.74 -7.34
C LEU A 229 2.96 -5.98 -6.99
N THR A 230 3.58 -7.15 -6.87
CA THR A 230 2.88 -8.38 -6.50
C THR A 230 2.31 -8.30 -5.09
N PHE A 231 3.07 -7.78 -4.12
CA PHE A 231 2.57 -7.55 -2.76
C PHE A 231 1.48 -6.48 -2.72
N PHE A 232 1.67 -5.40 -3.46
CA PHE A 232 0.70 -4.32 -3.56
C PHE A 232 -0.64 -4.79 -4.13
N VAL A 233 -0.63 -5.43 -5.30
CA VAL A 233 -1.82 -6.00 -5.94
C VAL A 233 -2.46 -7.07 -5.07
N GLY A 234 -1.67 -7.99 -4.52
CA GLY A 234 -2.17 -9.04 -3.62
C GLY A 234 -2.91 -8.47 -2.40
N TRP A 235 -2.41 -7.38 -1.82
CA TRP A 235 -3.12 -6.67 -0.75
C TRP A 235 -4.43 -6.06 -1.22
N ILE A 236 -4.45 -5.39 -2.38
CA ILE A 236 -5.67 -4.77 -2.93
C ILE A 236 -6.73 -5.83 -3.20
N THR A 237 -6.35 -6.92 -3.88
CA THR A 237 -7.25 -8.03 -4.20
C THR A 237 -7.83 -8.67 -2.94
N ASN A 238 -7.02 -8.86 -1.89
CA ASN A 238 -7.51 -9.39 -0.61
C ASN A 238 -8.45 -8.42 0.12
N LYS A 239 -8.14 -7.11 0.08
CA LYS A 239 -8.93 -6.10 0.78
C LYS A 239 -10.27 -5.82 0.10
N TYR A 240 -10.28 -5.71 -1.22
CA TYR A 240 -11.43 -5.20 -1.97
C TYR A 240 -12.15 -6.26 -2.81
N ALA A 241 -11.43 -7.17 -3.47
CA ALA A 241 -12.09 -8.19 -4.30
C ALA A 241 -12.71 -9.34 -3.49
N HIS A 242 -12.25 -9.55 -2.24
CA HIS A 242 -12.78 -10.59 -1.34
C HIS A 242 -13.74 -10.03 -0.27
N GLY A 243 -13.97 -8.70 -0.27
CA GLY A 243 -14.65 -7.96 0.79
C GLY A 243 -16.18 -8.05 0.83
N ASN A 244 -16.84 -8.85 -0.03
CA ASN A 244 -18.31 -8.99 -0.04
C ASN A 244 -18.78 -10.45 -0.19
N LYS A 245 -18.06 -11.41 0.39
CA LYS A 245 -18.63 -12.75 0.63
C LYS A 245 -19.36 -12.76 1.96
N ILE A 246 -20.58 -12.21 2.00
CA ILE A 246 -21.51 -12.46 3.10
C ILE A 246 -21.86 -13.95 3.04
N ALA A 247 -21.38 -14.74 3.99
CA ALA A 247 -21.89 -16.09 4.19
C ALA A 247 -23.38 -15.98 4.55
N ARG A 248 -24.27 -16.41 3.66
CA ARG A 248 -25.67 -16.65 4.02
C ARG A 248 -25.72 -17.96 4.79
N PHE A 249 -26.18 -17.89 6.03
CA PHE A 249 -26.43 -19.05 6.87
C PHE A 249 -27.92 -19.39 6.76
N GLU A 250 -28.27 -20.46 6.06
CA GLU A 250 -29.61 -21.04 6.14
C GLU A 250 -29.56 -22.22 7.12
N ALA A 251 -30.39 -22.15 8.16
CA ALA A 251 -30.49 -23.17 9.17
C ALA A 251 -31.62 -24.15 8.82
N ASN A 252 -31.28 -25.34 8.36
CA ASN A 252 -32.23 -26.45 8.21
C ASN A 252 -31.99 -27.45 9.34
N GLU A 253 -32.97 -27.62 10.23
CA GLU A 253 -32.93 -28.68 11.24
C GLU A 253 -33.20 -30.03 10.58
N VAL A 254 -32.22 -30.92 10.63
CA VAL A 254 -32.41 -32.34 10.30
C VAL A 254 -32.35 -33.12 11.61
N SER A 255 -33.51 -33.60 12.06
CA SER A 255 -33.66 -34.48 13.21
C SER A 255 -33.36 -35.91 12.77
N ASP A 256 -32.33 -36.53 13.34
CA ASP A 256 -32.03 -37.95 13.16
C ASP A 256 -32.25 -38.64 14.50
N ASP A 257 -33.20 -39.59 14.55
CA ASP A 257 -33.91 -40.01 15.76
C ASP A 257 -33.07 -40.80 16.79
N ASP A 258 -31.78 -41.06 16.56
CA ASP A 258 -31.04 -42.02 17.40
C ASP A 258 -29.76 -41.54 18.10
N HIS A 259 -29.22 -40.34 17.89
CA HIS A 259 -28.11 -39.84 18.73
C HIS A 259 -27.94 -38.30 18.71
N GLU A 260 -28.12 -37.63 19.87
CA GLU A 260 -27.52 -36.39 20.43
C GLU A 260 -26.76 -35.36 19.52
N THR A 261 -27.06 -35.29 18.24
CA THR A 261 -26.27 -34.54 17.25
C THR A 261 -27.22 -33.98 16.19
N ASN A 262 -27.70 -32.77 16.43
CA ASN A 262 -28.40 -32.03 15.38
C ASN A 262 -27.37 -31.59 14.33
N ARG A 263 -27.74 -31.65 13.04
CA ARG A 263 -26.86 -31.23 11.94
C ARG A 263 -27.39 -29.94 11.31
N LEU A 264 -26.49 -28.99 11.11
CA LEU A 264 -26.75 -27.75 10.38
C LEU A 264 -25.90 -27.78 9.11
N THR A 265 -26.55 -27.74 7.96
CA THR A 265 -25.86 -27.66 6.67
C THR A 265 -25.79 -26.20 6.25
N ALA A 266 -24.60 -25.66 6.03
CA ALA A 266 -24.41 -24.30 5.53
C ALA A 266 -23.83 -24.36 4.11
N THR A 267 -24.52 -23.74 3.16
CA THR A 267 -24.08 -23.68 1.77
C THR A 267 -23.43 -22.33 1.51
N LEU A 268 -22.16 -22.34 1.08
CA LEU A 268 -21.46 -21.13 0.66
C LEU A 268 -21.44 -21.10 -0.87
N GLU A 269 -22.37 -20.38 -1.48
CA GLU A 269 -22.34 -20.14 -2.92
C GLU A 269 -21.18 -19.20 -3.26
N THR A 270 -20.28 -19.68 -4.12
CA THR A 270 -19.28 -18.81 -4.76
C THR A 270 -19.39 -18.95 -6.26
N ALA A 271 -19.30 -17.82 -6.98
CA ALA A 271 -19.31 -17.82 -8.44
C ALA A 271 -18.12 -18.64 -8.97
N GLY A 272 -18.37 -19.92 -9.29
CA GLY A 272 -17.39 -20.86 -9.84
C GLY A 272 -17.18 -22.15 -9.05
N SER A 273 -17.67 -22.28 -7.81
CA SER A 273 -17.62 -23.53 -7.04
C SER A 273 -18.57 -23.50 -5.84
N ASP A 274 -19.48 -24.48 -5.74
CA ASP A 274 -20.22 -24.71 -4.50
C ASP A 274 -19.29 -25.42 -3.52
N ILE A 275 -18.92 -24.74 -2.43
CA ILE A 275 -18.19 -25.39 -1.33
C ILE A 275 -19.22 -25.71 -0.25
N TYR A 276 -19.49 -27.01 -0.11
CA TYR A 276 -20.39 -27.52 0.92
C TYR A 276 -19.66 -27.59 2.26
N TYR A 277 -20.21 -26.96 3.29
CA TYR A 277 -19.73 -27.10 4.67
C TYR A 277 -20.77 -27.88 5.48
N GLU A 278 -20.39 -29.05 5.98
CA GLU A 278 -21.19 -29.77 6.97
C GLU A 278 -20.78 -29.31 8.37
N LEU A 279 -21.68 -28.64 9.09
CA LEU A 279 -21.46 -28.22 10.47
C LEU A 279 -22.09 -29.27 11.40
N ILE A 280 -21.24 -30.08 12.03
CA ILE A 280 -21.67 -31.05 13.05
C ILE A 280 -21.54 -30.35 14.41
N TYR A 281 -22.64 -30.24 15.15
CA TYR A 281 -22.64 -29.76 16.52
C TYR A 281 -23.24 -30.81 17.46
N LYS A 282 -22.68 -30.89 18.67
CA LYS A 282 -23.19 -31.78 19.72
C LYS A 282 -23.87 -30.93 20.78
N VAL A 283 -25.14 -31.19 21.06
CA VAL A 283 -25.90 -30.44 22.07
C VAL A 283 -25.72 -31.16 23.40
N ASN A 284 -24.92 -30.58 24.29
CA ASN A 284 -24.96 -30.93 25.71
C ASN A 284 -25.60 -29.76 26.45
N ASN A 285 -26.40 -30.07 27.48
CA ASN A 285 -27.40 -29.23 28.19
C ASN A 285 -27.00 -27.83 28.72
N ALA A 286 -25.92 -27.20 28.25
CA ALA A 286 -25.62 -25.79 28.51
C ALA A 286 -24.77 -25.07 27.42
N SER A 287 -24.32 -25.72 26.34
CA SER A 287 -23.47 -25.04 25.33
C SER A 287 -23.44 -25.75 23.97
N VAL A 288 -23.42 -24.97 22.89
CA VAL A 288 -23.24 -25.45 21.50
C VAL A 288 -21.76 -25.35 21.12
N THR A 289 -21.10 -26.47 20.89
CA THR A 289 -19.69 -26.51 20.44
C THR A 289 -19.63 -26.81 18.94
N VAL A 290 -19.11 -25.87 18.16
CA VAL A 290 -18.89 -26.01 16.71
C VAL A 290 -17.51 -26.62 16.46
N LEU A 291 -17.44 -27.78 15.81
CA LEU A 291 -16.18 -28.40 15.39
C LEU A 291 -15.91 -28.10 13.91
N PRO A 292 -14.80 -27.44 13.55
CA PRO A 292 -14.47 -27.20 12.15
C PRO A 292 -13.84 -28.44 11.49
N PRO A 293 -13.97 -28.65 10.17
CA PRO A 293 -13.26 -29.71 9.48
C PRO A 293 -11.75 -29.41 9.44
N LEU A 294 -10.94 -30.41 9.80
CA LEU A 294 -9.47 -30.34 9.92
C LEU A 294 -8.75 -29.80 8.67
N GLU A 295 -9.34 -29.94 7.49
CA GLU A 295 -8.70 -29.60 6.21
C GLU A 295 -8.75 -28.10 5.87
N ALA A 296 -9.78 -27.37 6.32
CA ALA A 296 -9.92 -25.93 6.11
C ALA A 296 -9.21 -25.10 7.20
N PHE A 297 -8.96 -25.69 8.37
CA PHE A 297 -8.30 -25.02 9.49
C PHE A 297 -6.79 -24.86 9.27
N ALA A 298 -6.16 -25.76 8.51
CA ALA A 298 -4.70 -25.81 8.35
C ALA A 298 -4.11 -24.78 7.38
N SER A 299 -4.90 -24.17 6.49
CA SER A 299 -4.42 -23.30 5.41
C SER A 299 -4.47 -21.79 5.71
N ARG A 300 -5.02 -21.37 6.86
CA ARG A 300 -5.14 -19.96 7.23
C ARG A 300 -4.01 -19.47 8.15
N PRO A 301 -3.53 -18.22 8.02
CA PRO A 301 -2.61 -17.59 8.98
C PRO A 301 -3.20 -17.51 10.40
N LEU A 302 -2.37 -17.68 11.43
CA LEU A 302 -2.77 -17.76 12.84
C LEU A 302 -3.61 -16.55 13.32
N TRP A 303 -3.32 -15.32 12.85
CA TRP A 303 -4.04 -14.10 13.23
C TRP A 303 -5.52 -14.11 12.80
N SER A 304 -5.84 -14.75 11.68
CA SER A 304 -7.23 -14.89 11.19
C SER A 304 -8.05 -15.91 11.99
N ARG A 305 -7.38 -16.80 12.73
CA ARG A 305 -8.01 -17.77 13.64
C ARG A 305 -8.40 -17.14 14.98
N TRP A 306 -7.69 -16.10 15.40
CA TRP A 306 -7.91 -15.38 16.66
C TRP A 306 -9.06 -14.36 16.57
N LEU A 307 -9.18 -13.64 15.45
CA LEU A 307 -10.27 -12.68 15.20
C LEU A 307 -11.67 -13.34 15.22
N LEU A 308 -11.79 -14.55 14.67
CA LEU A 308 -13.03 -15.35 14.69
C LEU A 308 -13.41 -15.87 16.09
N PHE A 309 -12.45 -15.94 17.02
CA PHE A 309 -12.65 -16.41 18.39
C PHE A 309 -13.08 -15.27 19.33
N GLN A 310 -12.53 -14.07 19.14
CA GLN A 310 -12.89 -12.85 19.88
C GLN A 310 -14.32 -12.38 19.60
N GLU A 311 -14.79 -12.45 18.34
CA GLU A 311 -16.15 -12.06 17.98
C GLU A 311 -17.24 -12.95 18.60
N LYS A 312 -16.91 -14.20 18.99
CA LYS A 312 -17.90 -15.18 19.44
C LYS A 312 -17.97 -15.43 20.94
N THR A 313 -16.96 -15.05 21.72
CA THR A 313 -16.86 -15.44 23.14
C THR A 313 -17.04 -14.29 24.13
N GLY A 314 -17.31 -13.07 23.66
CA GLY A 314 -17.65 -11.94 24.54
C GLY A 314 -16.64 -11.69 25.67
N GLY A 315 -15.36 -12.01 25.44
CA GLY A 315 -14.26 -11.68 26.35
C GLY A 315 -14.23 -12.42 27.70
N SER A 316 -15.02 -13.47 27.93
CA SER A 316 -14.95 -14.20 29.21
C SER A 316 -14.84 -15.72 29.05
N GLU A 317 -13.63 -16.19 28.77
CA GLU A 317 -13.07 -17.40 29.38
C GLU A 317 -11.59 -17.54 28.96
N ARG A 318 -10.69 -17.22 29.88
CA ARG A 318 -9.23 -17.31 29.74
C ARG A 318 -8.71 -18.73 30.01
N LEU A 319 -9.44 -19.75 29.61
CA LEU A 319 -9.10 -21.15 29.86
C LEU A 319 -8.38 -21.79 28.65
N ASP A 320 -7.07 -21.91 28.84
CA ASP A 320 -6.10 -22.83 28.24
C ASP A 320 -5.94 -22.91 26.70
N PHE A 321 -5.74 -21.74 26.09
CA PHE A 321 -5.05 -21.58 24.79
C PHE A 321 -3.73 -22.37 24.68
N ARG A 322 -3.06 -22.61 25.83
CA ARG A 322 -1.85 -23.41 25.96
C ARG A 322 -2.03 -24.84 25.44
N GLN A 323 -3.14 -25.49 25.79
CA GLN A 323 -3.37 -26.90 25.48
C GLN A 323 -3.78 -27.09 24.01
N GLU A 324 -4.51 -26.14 23.44
CA GLU A 324 -4.92 -26.14 22.03
C GLU A 324 -3.80 -25.78 21.06
N ALA A 325 -2.95 -24.80 21.42
CA ALA A 325 -1.77 -24.45 20.63
C ALA A 325 -0.75 -25.61 20.61
N GLU A 326 -0.54 -26.25 21.77
CA GLU A 326 0.35 -27.42 21.89
C GLU A 326 -0.18 -28.62 21.10
N THR A 327 -1.50 -28.86 21.11
CA THR A 327 -2.15 -29.95 20.36
C THR A 327 -2.08 -29.72 18.84
N SER A 328 -2.35 -28.48 18.39
CA SER A 328 -2.32 -28.10 16.98
C SER A 328 -0.91 -28.18 16.38
N PHE A 329 0.11 -27.79 17.15
CA PHE A 329 1.50 -27.84 16.69
C PHE A 329 2.04 -29.28 16.63
N LYS A 330 1.71 -30.13 17.63
CA LYS A 330 2.05 -31.56 17.61
C LYS A 330 1.45 -32.28 16.39
N GLN A 331 0.25 -31.89 15.95
CA GLN A 331 -0.38 -32.44 14.75
C GLN A 331 0.33 -31.99 13.45
N LEU A 332 0.84 -30.76 13.38
CA LEU A 332 1.59 -30.24 12.23
C LEU A 332 2.96 -30.94 12.05
N VAL A 333 3.63 -31.26 13.16
CA VAL A 333 4.88 -32.06 13.15
C VAL A 333 4.59 -33.50 12.72
N LYS A 334 3.52 -34.12 13.22
CA LYS A 334 3.12 -35.49 12.85
C LYS A 334 2.69 -35.60 11.37
N ALA A 335 2.18 -34.52 10.79
CA ALA A 335 1.81 -34.43 9.38
C ALA A 335 2.99 -34.12 8.44
N GLY A 336 4.22 -33.96 8.95
CA GLY A 336 5.42 -33.73 8.13
C GLY A 336 5.47 -32.37 7.41
N ARG A 337 4.63 -31.40 7.80
CA ARG A 337 4.47 -30.10 7.12
C ARG A 337 5.36 -28.99 7.69
N VAL A 338 6.03 -29.25 8.80
CA VAL A 338 7.21 -28.52 9.26
C VAL A 338 8.37 -29.47 9.04
N GLY A 339 9.25 -29.20 8.07
CA GLY A 339 10.43 -30.03 7.84
C GLY A 339 11.20 -30.16 9.14
N LYS A 340 11.55 -31.40 9.55
CA LYS A 340 12.15 -31.79 10.84
C LYS A 340 12.65 -30.59 11.67
N ALA A 341 11.73 -29.92 12.34
CA ALA A 341 12.09 -29.00 13.39
C ALA A 341 12.41 -29.89 14.57
N ASP A 342 13.69 -30.07 14.88
CA ASP A 342 14.09 -30.80 16.07
C ASP A 342 13.36 -30.17 17.27
N ASN A 343 12.90 -31.01 18.20
CA ASN A 343 12.13 -30.62 19.40
C ASN A 343 12.74 -29.45 20.22
N LYS A 344 13.99 -29.06 19.92
CA LYS A 344 14.69 -27.87 20.38
C LYS A 344 13.95 -26.56 20.03
N SER A 345 13.51 -26.37 18.78
CA SER A 345 12.99 -25.05 18.33
C SER A 345 11.68 -24.63 19.01
N VAL A 346 10.88 -25.59 19.48
CA VAL A 346 9.63 -25.32 20.23
C VAL A 346 9.94 -24.91 21.66
N ALA A 347 10.85 -25.65 22.31
CA ALA A 347 11.35 -25.29 23.63
C ALA A 347 12.05 -23.92 23.61
N ASP A 348 12.68 -23.54 22.49
CA ASP A 348 13.39 -22.27 22.33
C ASP A 348 12.44 -21.06 22.21
N VAL A 349 11.32 -21.18 21.46
CA VAL A 349 10.29 -20.12 21.39
C VAL A 349 9.57 -19.96 22.73
N ASP A 350 9.25 -21.06 23.40
CA ASP A 350 8.68 -21.04 24.76
C ASP A 350 9.68 -20.45 25.77
N TYR A 351 10.97 -20.78 25.68
CA TYR A 351 12.02 -20.24 26.54
C TYR A 351 12.24 -18.74 26.33
N ILE A 352 12.24 -18.26 25.07
CA ILE A 352 12.36 -16.82 24.74
C ILE A 352 11.16 -16.06 25.30
N THR A 353 9.95 -16.57 25.07
CA THR A 353 8.71 -15.92 25.53
C THR A 353 8.61 -15.91 27.06
N ASN A 354 8.99 -17.00 27.72
CA ASN A 354 9.03 -17.07 29.19
C ASN A 354 10.16 -16.22 29.81
N SER A 355 11.31 -16.10 29.13
CA SER A 355 12.39 -15.19 29.56
C SER A 355 12.01 -13.72 29.40
N LEU A 356 11.24 -13.39 28.36
CA LEU A 356 10.67 -12.06 28.13
C LEU A 356 9.63 -11.68 29.20
N LEU A 357 8.80 -12.63 29.62
CA LEU A 357 7.69 -12.41 30.54
C LEU A 357 8.05 -12.60 32.03
N SER A 358 9.29 -13.00 32.35
CA SER A 358 9.74 -13.20 33.73
C SER A 358 10.50 -12.01 34.33
N ASP A 359 10.98 -11.07 33.50
CA ASP A 359 11.64 -9.85 33.97
C ASP A 359 10.66 -8.66 33.95
N TYR A 360 10.17 -8.32 35.14
CA TYR A 360 9.21 -7.23 35.37
C TYR A 360 9.69 -5.86 34.84
N SER A 361 11.00 -5.59 34.88
CA SER A 361 11.56 -4.34 34.36
C SER A 361 11.54 -4.27 32.84
N THR A 362 11.72 -5.41 32.19
CA THR A 362 11.64 -5.59 30.74
C THR A 362 10.21 -5.45 30.24
N ILE A 363 9.23 -6.01 30.97
CA ILE A 363 7.80 -5.88 30.67
C ILE A 363 7.36 -4.40 30.70
N GLN A 364 7.78 -3.62 31.70
CA GLN A 364 7.41 -2.20 31.78
C GLN A 364 7.99 -1.36 30.62
N GLN A 365 9.19 -1.69 30.15
CA GLN A 365 9.81 -1.00 29.01
C GLN A 365 9.12 -1.37 27.69
N LEU A 366 8.74 -2.62 27.52
CA LEU A 366 7.98 -3.10 26.36
C LEU A 366 6.57 -2.49 26.32
N GLU A 367 5.86 -2.48 27.44
CA GLU A 367 4.53 -1.87 27.55
C GLU A 367 4.56 -0.37 27.23
N LYS A 368 5.59 0.35 27.71
CA LYS A 368 5.79 1.77 27.39
C LYS A 368 6.12 1.99 25.91
N ALA A 369 6.92 1.12 25.30
CA ALA A 369 7.28 1.20 23.89
C ALA A 369 6.08 0.92 22.97
N VAL A 370 5.23 -0.06 23.34
CA VAL A 370 4.00 -0.41 22.64
C VAL A 370 2.95 0.71 22.77
N LYS A 371 2.72 1.25 23.97
CA LYS A 371 1.82 2.41 24.20
C LYS A 371 2.23 3.66 23.44
N ASN A 372 3.54 3.83 23.20
CA ASN A 372 4.07 4.93 22.38
C ASN A 372 4.11 4.59 20.87
N GLY A 373 3.57 3.44 20.44
CA GLY A 373 3.49 3.02 19.04
C GLY A 373 4.83 2.72 18.38
N SER A 374 5.92 2.56 19.14
CA SER A 374 7.27 2.52 18.59
C SER A 374 7.70 1.10 18.20
N ARG A 375 7.20 0.61 17.06
CA ARG A 375 7.47 -0.76 16.58
C ARG A 375 8.94 -1.04 16.31
N ALA A 376 9.69 -0.03 15.87
CA ALA A 376 11.13 -0.13 15.68
C ALA A 376 11.90 -0.39 16.99
N VAL A 377 11.46 0.20 18.11
CA VAL A 377 12.09 0.02 19.43
C VAL A 377 11.83 -1.38 19.95
N VAL A 378 10.60 -1.88 19.85
CA VAL A 378 10.24 -3.26 20.23
C VAL A 378 10.99 -4.26 19.36
N LYS A 379 11.06 -4.04 18.04
CA LYS A 379 11.80 -4.89 17.10
C LYS A 379 13.30 -4.93 17.41
N GLY A 380 13.90 -3.78 17.70
CA GLY A 380 15.30 -3.68 18.13
C GLY A 380 15.57 -4.42 19.43
N PHE A 381 14.62 -4.36 20.37
CA PHE A 381 14.70 -5.04 21.65
C PHE A 381 14.57 -6.56 21.52
N VAL A 382 13.58 -7.04 20.78
CA VAL A 382 13.37 -8.46 20.43
C VAL A 382 14.61 -9.02 19.74
N LYS A 383 15.16 -8.29 18.76
CA LYS A 383 16.41 -8.66 18.08
C LYS A 383 17.58 -8.80 19.04
N SER A 384 17.76 -7.85 19.96
CA SER A 384 18.83 -7.88 20.96
C SER A 384 18.71 -9.09 21.89
N LEU A 385 17.50 -9.41 22.34
CA LEU A 385 17.23 -10.55 23.22
C LEU A 385 17.41 -11.90 22.54
N ILE A 386 16.93 -12.05 21.31
CA ILE A 386 17.14 -13.26 20.52
C ILE A 386 18.65 -13.45 20.28
N ASN A 387 19.37 -12.40 19.88
CA ASN A 387 20.82 -12.47 19.67
C ASN A 387 21.59 -12.84 20.95
N LYS A 388 21.13 -12.37 22.12
CA LYS A 388 21.81 -12.61 23.40
C LYS A 388 21.58 -14.02 23.92
N ASN A 389 20.36 -14.54 23.78
CA ASN A 389 19.96 -15.79 24.45
C ASN A 389 19.95 -16.98 23.50
N ILE A 390 19.54 -16.80 22.24
CA ILE A 390 19.44 -17.86 21.23
C ILE A 390 19.83 -17.30 19.84
N PRO A 391 21.11 -16.98 19.62
CA PRO A 391 21.57 -16.33 18.38
C PRO A 391 21.28 -17.15 17.11
N GLU A 392 21.08 -18.45 17.23
CA GLU A 392 20.69 -19.36 16.14
C GLU A 392 19.30 -19.03 15.55
N LEU A 393 18.46 -18.28 16.28
CA LEU A 393 17.12 -17.87 15.87
C LEU A 393 17.03 -16.41 15.40
N SER A 394 18.17 -15.72 15.18
CA SER A 394 18.24 -14.30 14.79
C SER A 394 17.70 -13.96 13.40
N SER A 395 16.94 -14.88 12.78
CA SER A 395 16.32 -14.63 11.48
C SER A 395 15.31 -13.48 11.57
N VAL A 396 15.28 -12.64 10.54
CA VAL A 396 14.38 -11.48 10.46
C VAL A 396 12.93 -11.88 10.68
N ARG A 397 12.53 -13.04 10.14
CA ARG A 397 11.17 -13.57 10.23
C ARG A 397 10.75 -13.95 11.66
N VAL A 398 11.68 -14.47 12.48
CA VAL A 398 11.40 -14.80 13.89
C VAL A 398 11.32 -13.53 14.73
N ILE A 399 12.21 -12.57 14.46
CA ILE A 399 12.19 -11.25 15.13
C ILE A 399 10.87 -10.53 14.86
N ASP A 400 10.38 -10.54 13.61
CA ASP A 400 9.10 -9.92 13.25
C ASP A 400 7.91 -10.62 13.88
N LEU A 401 7.89 -11.96 13.85
CA LEU A 401 6.82 -12.74 14.49
C LEU A 401 6.71 -12.44 16.00
N VAL A 402 7.84 -12.36 16.70
CA VAL A 402 7.88 -12.08 18.14
C VAL A 402 7.56 -10.61 18.42
N THR A 403 7.97 -9.68 17.56
CA THR A 403 7.62 -8.26 17.68
C THR A 403 6.11 -8.06 17.58
N ASP A 404 5.49 -8.71 16.61
CA ASP A 404 4.06 -8.60 16.36
C ASP A 404 3.26 -9.20 17.52
N PHE A 405 3.69 -10.35 18.04
CA PHE A 405 3.13 -10.95 19.24
C PHE A 405 3.17 -10.02 20.46
N ILE A 406 4.27 -9.29 20.67
CA ILE A 406 4.40 -8.34 21.79
C ILE A 406 3.47 -7.13 21.62
N PHE A 407 3.26 -6.64 20.40
CA PHE A 407 2.29 -5.58 20.14
C PHE A 407 0.87 -6.04 20.41
N ASP A 408 0.51 -7.24 19.96
CA ASP A 408 -0.83 -7.81 20.17
C ASP A 408 -1.10 -8.15 21.65
N TYR A 409 -0.05 -8.35 22.46
CA TYR A 409 -0.18 -8.66 23.88
C TYR A 409 -0.30 -7.41 24.78
N PHE A 410 0.40 -6.32 24.44
CA PHE A 410 0.46 -5.10 25.26
C PHE A 410 -0.34 -3.91 24.72
N GLY A 411 -0.72 -3.92 23.44
CA GLY A 411 -1.56 -2.92 22.78
C GLY A 411 -3.03 -3.32 22.83
#